data_AF-A0A7V4PQU7-F1
#
_entry.id   AF-A0A7V4PQU7-F1
#
_cell.length_a   1.000
_cell.length_b   1.000
_cell.length_c   1.000
_cell.angle_alpha   90.00
_cell.angle_beta   90.00
_cell.angle_gamma   90.00
#
_symmetry.space_group_name_H-M   'P 1'
#
loop_
_entity.id
_entity.type
_entity.pdbx_description
1 polymer ?
#
loop_
_entity_poly.entity_id
_entity_poly.type
_entity_poly.pdbx_seq_one_letter_code
_entity_poly.pdbx_strand_id
1 'polypeptide(L)'
;DLPPDFDTILVENQDGPGPYGAKGMGESGIVSVAPAVANALARATGVRLRELPLTPERVWRALSKKGTIPQPSSKTRIPADRSR
;
A
#
# COMPACT_ATOMS: atom_id res chain seq x y z
N ASP A 1 -11.80 3.21 -5.92
CA ASP A 1 -11.09 2.30 -5.00
C ASP A 1 -10.56 1.03 -5.66
N LEU A 2 -11.27 0.44 -6.62
CA LEU A 2 -10.71 -0.63 -7.45
C LEU A 2 -9.65 -0.08 -8.43
N PRO A 3 -8.61 -0.87 -8.75
CA PRO A 3 -7.65 -0.50 -9.80
C PRO A 3 -8.35 -0.44 -11.17
N PRO A 4 -7.81 0.35 -12.12
CA PRO A 4 -8.35 0.42 -13.47
C PRO A 4 -8.23 -0.91 -14.21
N ASP A 5 -7.15 -1.66 -13.93
CA ASP A 5 -6.84 -2.93 -14.57
C ASP A 5 -6.67 -4.03 -13.50
N PHE A 6 -7.22 -5.21 -13.77
CA PHE A 6 -7.10 -6.40 -12.92
C PHE A 6 -7.07 -7.66 -13.80
N ASP A 7 -5.88 -8.21 -13.99
CA ASP A 7 -5.66 -9.40 -14.82
C ASP A 7 -5.54 -10.66 -13.98
N THR A 8 -6.10 -11.76 -14.48
CA THR A 8 -5.98 -13.10 -13.87
C THR A 8 -5.33 -14.06 -14.84
N ILE A 9 -4.32 -14.79 -14.38
CA ILE A 9 -3.63 -15.82 -15.14
C ILE A 9 -3.87 -17.16 -14.44
N LEU A 10 -4.45 -18.11 -15.16
CA LEU A 10 -4.60 -19.48 -14.67
C LEU A 10 -3.35 -20.28 -15.01
N VAL A 11 -2.73 -20.87 -13.99
CA VAL A 11 -1.54 -21.71 -14.13
C VAL A 11 -1.87 -23.11 -13.68
N GLU A 12 -1.70 -24.09 -14.58
CA GLU A 12 -2.09 -25.48 -14.37
C GLU A 12 -0.86 -26.39 -14.37
N ASN A 13 -0.69 -27.16 -13.28
CA ASN A 13 0.46 -28.06 -13.10
C ASN A 13 0.08 -29.54 -12.89
N GLN A 14 -1.23 -29.88 -12.89
CA GLN A 14 -1.80 -31.23 -12.76
C GLN A 14 -1.38 -32.06 -11.53
N ASP A 15 -0.78 -31.42 -10.53
CA ASP A 15 -0.22 -32.04 -9.32
C ASP A 15 -1.11 -31.82 -8.08
N GLY A 16 -2.40 -31.53 -8.30
CA GLY A 16 -3.36 -31.32 -7.22
C GLY A 16 -3.97 -32.62 -6.67
N PRO A 17 -4.41 -32.62 -5.40
CA PRO A 17 -5.00 -33.79 -4.76
C PRO A 17 -6.44 -34.09 -5.20
N GLY A 18 -7.09 -33.18 -5.93
CA GLY A 18 -8.44 -33.37 -6.46
C GLY A 18 -8.48 -34.10 -7.80
N PRO A 19 -9.69 -34.50 -8.26
CA PRO A 19 -9.89 -35.04 -9.60
C PRO A 19 -9.28 -34.12 -10.67
N TYR A 20 -8.69 -34.72 -11.70
CA TYR A 20 -8.04 -33.99 -12.80
C TYR A 20 -6.86 -33.08 -12.35
N GLY A 21 -6.29 -33.31 -11.16
CA GLY A 21 -5.17 -32.53 -10.64
C GLY A 21 -5.58 -31.18 -10.03
N ALA A 22 -6.85 -31.02 -9.63
CA ALA A 22 -7.38 -29.77 -9.09
C ALA A 22 -6.81 -29.42 -7.70
N LYS A 23 -6.68 -28.11 -7.43
CA LYS A 23 -6.23 -27.51 -6.17
C LYS A 23 -7.18 -26.41 -5.70
N GLY A 24 -7.23 -26.17 -4.39
CA GLY A 24 -7.96 -25.04 -3.82
C GLY A 24 -7.30 -23.71 -4.19
N MET A 25 -8.12 -22.73 -4.61
CA MET A 25 -7.65 -21.40 -5.04
C MET A 25 -8.34 -20.22 -4.33
N GLY A 26 -9.39 -20.47 -3.53
CA GLY A 26 -10.20 -19.40 -2.93
C GLY A 26 -9.43 -18.43 -2.04
N GLU A 27 -8.41 -18.92 -1.32
CA GLU A 27 -7.62 -18.10 -0.39
C GLU A 27 -6.34 -17.55 -1.03
N SER A 28 -5.71 -18.33 -1.91
CA SER A 28 -4.39 -18.00 -2.48
C SER A 28 -4.37 -16.64 -3.18
N GLY A 29 -5.45 -16.28 -3.88
CA GLY A 29 -5.54 -15.00 -4.58
C GLY A 29 -5.53 -13.79 -3.64
N ILE A 30 -6.23 -13.87 -2.49
CA ILE A 30 -6.37 -12.74 -1.57
C ILE A 30 -5.15 -12.57 -0.66
N VAL A 31 -4.47 -13.66 -0.30
CA VAL A 31 -3.30 -13.64 0.61
C VAL A 31 -2.17 -12.77 0.06
N SER A 32 -1.98 -12.72 -1.26
CA SER A 32 -0.92 -11.93 -1.91
C SER A 32 -1.22 -10.44 -2.04
N VAL A 33 -2.47 -9.99 -1.89
CA VAL A 33 -2.87 -8.61 -2.23
C VAL A 33 -2.20 -7.57 -1.33
N ALA A 34 -2.34 -7.70 -0.01
CA ALA A 34 -1.76 -6.75 0.93
C ALA A 34 -0.21 -6.65 0.85
N PRO A 35 0.56 -7.77 0.82
CA PRO A 35 2.01 -7.68 0.66
C PRO A 35 2.43 -7.15 -0.72
N ALA A 36 1.68 -7.44 -1.79
CA ALA A 36 1.99 -6.90 -3.12
C ALA A 36 1.91 -5.36 -3.14
N VAL A 37 0.84 -4.78 -2.58
CA VAL A 37 0.68 -3.32 -2.48
C VAL A 37 1.76 -2.71 -1.57
N ALA A 38 2.06 -3.32 -0.42
CA ALA A 38 3.12 -2.87 0.48
C ALA A 38 4.51 -2.89 -0.19
N ASN A 39 4.79 -3.93 -0.98
CA ASN A 39 6.03 -4.05 -1.75
C ASN A 39 6.13 -3.00 -2.85
N ALA A 40 5.03 -2.71 -3.56
CA ALA A 40 4.98 -1.68 -4.58
C ALA A 40 5.27 -0.28 -3.98
N LEU A 41 4.65 0.05 -2.85
CA LEU A 41 4.93 1.29 -2.12
C LEU A 41 6.41 1.39 -1.73
N ALA A 42 6.97 0.31 -1.17
CA ALA A 42 8.37 0.28 -0.77
C ALA A 42 9.31 0.40 -1.97
N ARG A 43 8.97 -0.18 -3.12
CA ARG A 43 9.74 -0.05 -4.36
C ARG A 43 9.70 1.39 -4.90
N ALA A 44 8.53 2.03 -4.89
CA ALA A 44 8.34 3.36 -5.45
C ALA A 44 8.94 4.47 -4.57
N THR A 45 8.90 4.32 -3.24
CA THR A 45 9.23 5.40 -2.29
C THR A 45 10.44 5.08 -1.41
N GLY A 46 10.86 3.81 -1.38
CA GLY A 46 11.84 3.27 -0.43
C GLY A 46 11.38 3.32 1.03
N VAL A 47 10.09 3.56 1.32
CA VAL A 47 9.52 3.49 2.67
C VAL A 47 8.94 2.09 2.89
N ARG A 48 9.35 1.42 3.97
CA ARG A 48 8.85 0.08 4.30
C ARG A 48 7.86 0.14 5.47
N LEU A 49 6.58 0.02 5.17
CA LEU A 49 5.51 -0.19 6.16
C LEU A 49 5.31 -1.69 6.40
N ARG A 50 5.20 -2.10 7.67
CA ARG A 50 5.07 -3.51 8.10
C ARG A 50 3.79 -3.82 8.86
N GLU A 51 2.90 -2.85 8.96
CA GLU A 51 1.67 -2.97 9.73
C GLU A 51 0.54 -2.50 8.82
N LEU A 52 -0.50 -3.30 8.73
CA LEU A 52 -1.72 -3.01 7.99
C LEU A 52 -2.78 -2.40 8.93
N PRO A 53 -3.77 -1.67 8.42
CA PRO A 53 -3.98 -1.26 7.01
C PRO A 53 -3.04 -0.12 6.57
N LEU A 54 -2.73 -0.07 5.27
CA LEU A 54 -1.97 1.01 4.63
C LEU A 54 -2.82 2.28 4.43
N THR A 55 -3.33 2.86 5.52
CA THR A 55 -4.18 4.06 5.41
C THR A 55 -3.40 5.25 4.85
N PRO A 56 -4.08 6.19 4.15
CA PRO A 56 -3.43 7.39 3.62
C PRO A 56 -2.62 8.17 4.66
N GLU A 57 -3.11 8.28 5.90
CA GLU A 57 -2.43 9.00 6.98
C GLU A 57 -1.13 8.33 7.39
N ARG A 58 -1.12 6.98 7.45
CA ARG A 58 0.07 6.21 7.80
C ARG A 58 1.13 6.30 6.71
N VAL A 59 0.70 6.21 5.44
CA VAL A 59 1.57 6.40 4.28
C VAL A 59 2.14 7.82 4.26
N TRP A 60 1.30 8.84 4.40
CA TRP A 60 1.71 10.24 4.41
C TRP A 60 2.73 10.53 5.52
N ARG A 61 2.47 10.12 6.76
CA ARG A 61 3.41 10.29 7.89
C ARG A 61 4.76 9.63 7.61
N ALA A 62 4.75 8.43 7.01
CA ALA A 62 5.97 7.70 6.72
C ALA A 62 6.79 8.36 5.60
N LEU A 63 6.14 8.88 4.56
CA LEU A 63 6.77 9.65 3.49
C LEU A 63 7.34 10.99 3.99
N SER A 64 6.60 11.68 4.84
CA SER A 64 6.99 12.95 5.47
C SER A 64 8.21 12.80 6.38
N LYS A 65 8.29 11.71 7.17
CA LYS A 65 9.46 11.40 8.01
C LYS A 65 10.72 11.13 7.21
N LYS A 66 10.59 10.51 6.04
CA LYS A 66 11.73 10.22 5.16
C LYS A 66 12.22 11.47 4.39
N GLY A 67 11.45 12.56 4.39
CA GLY A 67 11.76 13.75 3.58
C GLY A 67 11.38 13.61 2.11
N THR A 68 10.59 12.59 1.76
CA THR A 68 10.11 12.33 0.39
C THR A 68 9.07 13.35 -0.07
N ILE A 69 8.40 14.03 0.87
CA ILE A 69 7.44 15.10 0.59
C ILE A 69 7.96 16.37 1.27
N PRO A 70 8.05 17.51 0.56
CA PRO A 70 8.36 18.80 1.17
C PRO A 70 7.34 19.10 2.27
N GLN A 71 7.83 19.32 3.50
CA GLN A 71 6.95 19.73 4.58
C GLN A 71 6.28 21.05 4.18
N PRO A 72 4.96 21.20 4.38
CA PRO A 72 4.32 22.49 4.16
C PRO A 72 5.07 23.51 5.01
N SER A 73 5.68 24.49 4.34
CA SER A 73 6.44 25.56 4.99
C SER A 73 5.63 26.06 6.17
N SER A 74 6.20 26.00 7.37
CA SER A 74 5.59 26.51 8.59
C SER A 74 5.28 27.99 8.39
N LYS A 75 4.08 28.31 7.88
CA LYS A 75 3.67 29.70 7.66
C LYS A 75 3.54 30.35 9.03
N THR A 76 4.48 31.27 9.28
CA THR A 76 4.34 32.55 9.99
C THR A 76 3.25 32.58 11.05
N ARG A 77 3.66 32.56 12.33
CA ARG A 77 2.83 33.11 13.41
C ARG A 77 2.45 34.52 13.00
N ILE A 78 1.21 34.74 12.58
CA ILE A 78 0.63 36.08 12.50
C ILE A 78 0.68 36.60 13.94
N PRO A 79 1.49 37.64 14.25
CA PRO A 79 1.46 38.21 15.59
C PRO A 79 0.05 38.72 15.80
N ALA A 80 -0.60 38.24 16.86
CA ALA A 80 -1.88 38.77 17.30
C ALA A 80 -1.68 40.27 17.51
N ASP A 81 -2.34 41.05 16.67
CA ASP A 81 -2.46 42.50 16.79
C ASP A 81 -2.83 42.85 18.23
N ARG A 82 -1.86 43.39 18.98
CA ARG A 82 -2.08 44.12 20.21
C ARG A 82 -2.21 45.59 19.83
N SER A 83 -3.39 46.02 19.38
CA SER A 83 -3.72 47.44 19.38
C SER A 83 -5.22 47.71 19.46
N ARG A 84 -5.60 48.14 20.67
CA ARG A 84 -6.74 49.01 21.04
C ARG A 84 -8.12 48.40 21.17
#